data_AF-A0A2A2ZQV8-F1
#
_entry.id   AF-A0A2A2ZQV8-F1
#
_cell.length_a   1.000
_cell.length_b   1.000
_cell.length_c   1.000
_cell.angle_alpha   90.00
_cell.angle_beta   90.00
_cell.angle_gamma   90.00
#
_symmetry.space_group_name_H-M   'P 1'
#
loop_
_entity.id
_entity.type
_entity.pdbx_description
1 polymer ?
#
loop_
_entity_poly.entity_id
_entity_poly.type
_entity_poly.pdbx_seq_one_letter_code
_entity_poly.pdbx_strand_id
1 'polypeptide(L)'
;MQVVWSSRRGSRRIEHLGSAHDEAGVAALKAAAAQRLAAGQAQLDLGLAERSAAEPLPITSSKSALLWEALCAAYDKVGFANVADGDEAFRQLVLARIIEPTSKADSLRVVEETGVVPVSYPTLNRRLPVFAKPAFRQALSTACAAHAQLGPASLVLYDVSTLHFETDAGDGFREPGFSKERRLDPQITLGLLTDAGGFPLTVAAFEGNKAETATMLPVINAFKAAHQLTDVTVVADAGMISEANQVALHAAGLSYILGARIPFLPDVVREWRDKHSDEAIPDGLVLTQPWPSTSGEKTRGIPDRIIHYQYRHDRARRTLRGIDEQVAKAERAVDGHAPV
;
A
#
# COMPACT_ATOMS: atom_id res chain seq x y z
N MET A 1 33.16 -23.87 30.98
CA MET A 1 32.81 -22.51 30.55
C MET A 1 32.74 -22.47 29.02
N GLN A 2 31.70 -21.86 28.47
CA GLN A 2 31.48 -21.76 27.02
C GLN A 2 31.07 -20.34 26.65
N VAL A 3 31.45 -19.90 25.45
CA VAL A 3 31.06 -18.62 24.86
C VAL A 3 30.24 -18.88 23.61
N VAL A 4 29.13 -18.16 23.46
CA VAL A 4 28.25 -18.26 22.29
C VAL A 4 28.48 -17.03 21.41
N TRP A 5 29.00 -17.26 20.20
CA TRP A 5 29.33 -16.18 19.26
C TRP A 5 28.14 -15.74 18.42
N SER A 6 27.21 -16.65 18.13
CA SER A 6 26.00 -16.34 17.38
C SER A 6 24.90 -17.36 17.63
N SER A 7 23.65 -16.91 17.55
CA SER A 7 22.45 -17.74 17.64
C SER A 7 21.47 -17.32 16.54
N ARG A 8 21.15 -18.21 15.60
CA ARG A 8 20.20 -17.92 14.51
C ARG A 8 19.32 -19.13 14.23
N ARG A 9 17.99 -18.94 14.23
CA ARG A 9 16.98 -20.00 13.99
C ARG A 9 17.24 -21.30 14.80
N GLY A 10 17.58 -21.14 16.09
CA GLY A 10 17.82 -22.28 17.00
C GLY A 10 19.22 -22.90 16.93
N SER A 11 20.05 -22.59 15.92
CA SER A 11 21.44 -23.05 15.86
C SER A 11 22.38 -22.06 16.55
N ARG A 12 23.31 -22.57 17.38
CA ARG A 12 24.27 -21.79 18.17
C ARG A 12 25.71 -22.16 17.80
N ARG A 13 26.56 -21.16 17.57
CA ARG A 13 28.00 -21.35 17.41
C ARG A 13 28.69 -21.14 18.75
N ILE A 14 29.18 -22.22 19.35
CA ILE A 14 29.70 -22.26 20.72
C ILE A 14 31.18 -22.61 20.68
N GLU A 15 31.99 -21.88 21.46
CA GLU A 15 33.39 -22.20 21.74
C GLU A 15 33.55 -22.59 23.21
N HIS A 16 34.24 -23.69 23.49
CA HIS A 16 34.52 -24.13 24.85
C HIS A 16 35.87 -23.60 25.30
N LEU A 17 35.89 -22.88 26.43
CA LEU A 17 37.11 -22.25 26.97
C LEU A 17 37.82 -23.08 28.04
N GLY A 18 37.18 -24.14 28.55
CA GLY A 18 37.72 -25.00 29.62
C GLY A 18 36.77 -25.12 30.80
N SER A 19 37.16 -25.90 31.82
CA SER A 19 36.39 -26.18 33.03
C SER A 19 37.22 -25.87 34.27
N ALA A 20 36.58 -25.41 35.34
CA ALA A 20 37.23 -25.09 36.62
C ALA A 20 36.50 -25.80 37.77
N HIS A 21 37.23 -26.09 38.84
CA HIS A 21 36.74 -26.84 40.01
C HIS A 21 36.75 -26.03 41.30
N ASP A 22 37.11 -24.75 41.22
CA ASP A 22 37.10 -23.77 42.32
C ASP A 22 36.56 -22.41 41.84
N GLU A 23 36.14 -21.56 42.78
CA GLU A 23 35.56 -20.25 42.46
C GLU A 23 36.56 -19.32 41.76
N ALA A 24 37.84 -19.41 42.16
CA ALA A 24 38.92 -18.62 41.56
C ALA A 24 39.13 -18.99 40.08
N GLY A 25 39.14 -20.28 39.74
CA GLY A 25 39.25 -20.75 38.35
C GLY A 25 38.02 -20.39 37.52
N VAL A 26 36.82 -20.41 38.10
CA VAL A 26 35.61 -19.94 37.41
C VAL A 26 35.68 -18.43 37.11
N ALA A 27 36.17 -17.63 38.06
CA ALA A 27 36.35 -16.19 37.87
C ALA A 27 37.40 -15.88 36.78
N ALA A 28 38.52 -16.61 36.77
CA ALA A 28 39.54 -16.48 35.73
C ALA A 28 39.01 -16.85 34.33
N LEU A 29 38.25 -17.94 34.22
CA LEU A 29 37.61 -18.32 32.95
C LEU A 29 36.60 -17.26 32.49
N LYS A 30 35.82 -16.67 33.41
CA LYS A 30 34.90 -15.56 33.11
C LYS A 30 35.62 -14.33 32.56
N ALA A 31 36.75 -13.94 33.16
CA ALA A 31 37.56 -12.83 32.68
C ALA A 31 38.14 -13.10 31.28
N ALA A 32 38.65 -14.31 31.05
CA ALA A 32 39.18 -14.72 29.75
C ALA A 32 38.09 -14.73 28.65
N ALA A 33 36.88 -15.17 28.97
CA ALA A 33 35.74 -15.12 28.05
C ALA A 33 35.33 -13.69 27.69
N ALA A 34 35.30 -12.79 28.68
CA ALA A 34 34.97 -11.38 28.46
C ALA A 34 35.99 -10.70 27.54
N GLN A 35 37.29 -10.96 27.76
CA GLN A 35 38.36 -10.48 26.87
C GLN A 35 38.21 -11.02 25.45
N ARG A 36 37.87 -12.31 25.31
CA ARG A 36 37.70 -12.95 24.00
C ARG A 36 36.49 -12.38 23.25
N LEU A 37 35.37 -12.14 23.93
CA LEU A 37 34.19 -11.48 23.36
C LEU A 37 34.45 -10.03 22.93
N ALA A 38 35.31 -9.32 23.66
CA ALA A 38 35.70 -7.94 23.35
C ALA A 38 36.76 -7.84 22.24
N ALA A 39 37.50 -8.91 21.95
CA ALA A 39 38.54 -8.91 20.93
C ALA A 39 37.97 -8.59 19.54
N GLY A 40 38.41 -7.47 18.95
CA GLY A 40 37.95 -6.97 17.65
C GLY A 40 36.83 -5.93 17.72
N GLN A 41 36.34 -5.57 18.92
CA GLN A 41 35.49 -4.39 19.11
C GLN A 41 36.37 -3.17 19.36
N ALA A 42 36.24 -2.13 18.53
CA ALA A 42 36.91 -0.87 18.77
C ALA A 42 36.34 -0.21 20.03
N GLN A 43 37.18 0.00 21.04
CA GLN A 43 36.79 0.69 22.27
C GLN A 43 36.94 2.20 22.05
N LEU A 44 35.85 2.94 22.28
CA LEU A 44 35.86 4.41 22.18
C LEU A 44 36.58 4.98 23.42
N ASP A 45 37.79 5.50 23.24
CA ASP A 45 38.57 6.12 24.32
C ASP A 45 37.99 7.51 24.65
N LEU A 46 37.31 7.60 25.80
CA LEU A 46 36.66 8.82 26.28
C LEU A 46 37.47 9.55 27.37
N GLY A 47 38.73 9.17 27.63
CA GLY A 47 39.59 9.87 28.60
C GLY A 47 39.08 9.83 30.04
N LEU A 48 38.19 8.89 30.38
CA LEU A 48 37.73 8.66 31.74
C LEU A 48 38.73 7.73 32.43
N ALA A 49 39.30 8.18 33.56
CA ALA A 49 40.21 7.38 34.39
C ALA A 49 39.70 5.95 34.55
N GLU A 50 40.61 4.97 34.43
CA GLU A 50 40.32 3.54 34.43
C GLU A 50 39.33 3.20 35.54
N ARG A 51 38.05 3.03 35.16
CA ARG A 51 37.03 2.53 36.07
C ARG A 51 37.47 1.12 36.44
N SER A 52 37.67 0.90 37.75
CA SER A 52 37.79 -0.42 38.34
C SER A 52 36.79 -1.37 37.69
N ALA A 53 37.18 -2.62 37.45
CA ALA A 53 36.37 -3.72 36.91
C ALA A 53 35.10 -3.98 37.75
N ALA A 54 34.15 -3.07 37.69
CA ALA A 54 32.85 -3.12 38.30
C ALA A 54 31.89 -3.43 37.15
N GLU A 55 31.31 -4.61 37.25
CA GLU A 55 30.20 -5.22 36.51
C GLU A 55 29.70 -4.49 35.24
N PRO A 56 29.57 -5.20 34.10
CA PRO A 56 28.97 -4.61 32.91
C PRO A 56 27.60 -4.04 33.26
N LEU A 57 27.40 -2.74 32.95
CA LEU A 57 26.15 -2.05 33.22
C LEU A 57 24.99 -2.87 32.64
N PRO A 58 24.01 -3.30 33.46
CA PRO A 58 22.91 -4.09 32.96
C PRO A 58 22.06 -3.23 32.03
N ILE A 59 21.80 -3.75 30.83
CA ILE A 59 20.79 -3.16 29.94
C ILE A 59 19.42 -3.40 30.60
N THR A 60 18.81 -2.35 31.11
CA THR A 60 17.48 -2.41 31.75
C THR A 60 16.35 -2.40 30.72
N SER A 61 16.59 -1.83 29.54
CA SER A 61 15.66 -1.82 28.41
C SER A 61 16.37 -1.51 27.09
N SER A 62 15.72 -1.86 25.98
CA SER A 62 16.15 -1.51 24.61
C SER A 62 14.98 -0.90 23.85
N LYS A 63 15.24 0.11 23.03
CA LYS A 63 14.21 0.80 22.23
C LYS A 63 14.68 0.94 20.78
N SER A 64 13.78 0.68 19.85
CA SER A 64 13.94 1.01 18.42
C SER A 64 13.69 2.50 18.18
N ALA A 65 14.49 3.35 18.85
CA ALA A 65 14.26 4.80 18.93
C ALA A 65 14.18 5.46 17.55
N LEU A 66 15.17 5.21 16.68
CA LEU A 66 15.22 5.79 15.34
C LEU A 66 13.99 5.42 14.49
N LEU A 67 13.57 4.15 14.52
CA LEU A 67 12.39 3.69 13.79
C LEU A 67 11.14 4.42 14.27
N TRP A 68 10.93 4.44 15.59
CA TRP A 68 9.75 5.06 16.19
C TRP A 68 9.71 6.57 15.96
N GLU A 69 10.85 7.25 16.13
CA GLU A 69 10.98 8.70 15.96
C GLU A 69 10.79 9.11 14.50
N ALA A 70 11.35 8.35 13.55
CA ALA A 70 11.16 8.62 12.12
C ALA A 70 9.69 8.47 11.71
N LEU A 71 9.00 7.43 12.18
CA LEU A 71 7.58 7.23 11.92
C LEU A 71 6.72 8.30 12.60
N CYS A 72 7.03 8.69 13.84
CA CYS A 72 6.37 9.81 14.51
C CYS A 72 6.57 11.12 13.73
N ALA A 73 7.79 11.41 13.28
CA ALA A 73 8.08 12.60 12.50
C ALA A 73 7.31 12.63 11.18
N ALA A 74 7.20 11.48 10.49
CA ALA A 74 6.38 11.38 9.28
C ALA A 74 4.88 11.60 9.57
N TYR A 75 4.38 10.97 10.64
CA TYR A 75 3.00 11.12 11.11
C TYR A 75 2.66 12.58 11.47
N ASP A 76 3.57 13.25 12.15
CA ASP A 76 3.44 14.67 12.53
C ASP A 76 3.54 15.57 11.29
N LYS A 77 4.43 15.26 10.33
CA LYS A 77 4.62 16.03 9.09
C LYS A 77 3.40 15.99 8.16
N VAL A 78 2.66 14.89 8.13
CA VAL A 78 1.37 14.82 7.40
C VAL A 78 0.27 15.56 8.17
N GLY A 79 0.46 15.85 9.46
CA GLY A 79 -0.48 16.60 10.29
C GLY A 79 -1.43 15.73 11.11
N PHE A 80 -1.21 14.41 11.15
CA PHE A 80 -2.12 13.49 11.84
C PHE A 80 -2.11 13.67 13.36
N ALA A 81 -1.03 14.19 13.94
CA ALA A 81 -0.99 14.55 15.36
C ALA A 81 -2.05 15.57 15.74
N ASN A 82 -2.24 16.58 14.90
CA ASN A 82 -3.23 17.63 15.13
C ASN A 82 -4.64 17.11 14.85
N VAL A 83 -4.84 16.35 13.77
CA VAL A 83 -6.14 15.75 13.42
C VAL A 83 -6.64 14.81 14.51
N ALA A 84 -5.73 14.01 15.07
CA ALA A 84 -6.06 13.06 16.11
C ALA A 84 -6.05 13.67 17.52
N ASP A 85 -5.81 14.97 17.68
CA ASP A 85 -5.69 15.65 18.98
C ASP A 85 -4.72 14.93 19.93
N GLY A 86 -3.57 14.48 19.39
CA GLY A 86 -2.57 13.73 20.15
C GLY A 86 -3.03 12.33 20.60
N ASP A 87 -4.08 11.75 20.01
CA ASP A 87 -4.55 10.40 20.36
C ASP A 87 -3.47 9.33 20.12
N GLU A 88 -2.90 8.87 21.24
CA GLU A 88 -1.84 7.88 21.23
C GLU A 88 -2.31 6.51 20.72
N ALA A 89 -3.58 6.14 20.94
CA ALA A 89 -4.10 4.87 20.42
C ALA A 89 -4.16 4.88 18.88
N PHE A 90 -4.53 6.02 18.27
CA PHE A 90 -4.50 6.16 16.82
C PHE A 90 -3.06 6.14 16.28
N ARG A 91 -2.16 6.94 16.88
CA ARG A 91 -0.73 6.97 16.53
C ARG A 91 -0.14 5.56 16.59
N GLN A 92 -0.24 4.89 17.72
CA GLN A 92 0.31 3.55 17.92
C GLN A 92 -0.25 2.53 16.93
N LEU A 93 -1.57 2.56 16.67
CA LEU A 93 -2.19 1.65 15.70
C LEU A 93 -1.66 1.87 14.28
N VAL A 94 -1.52 3.13 13.84
CA VAL A 94 -1.00 3.47 12.52
C VAL A 94 0.46 3.05 12.39
N LEU A 95 1.31 3.43 13.35
CA LEU A 95 2.74 3.13 13.32
C LEU A 95 2.99 1.62 13.38
N ALA A 96 2.28 0.90 14.25
CA ALA A 96 2.39 -0.55 14.34
C ALA A 96 2.05 -1.24 13.02
N ARG A 97 1.01 -0.79 12.32
CA ARG A 97 0.59 -1.36 11.01
C ARG A 97 1.58 -1.10 9.89
N ILE A 98 2.36 -0.03 9.98
CA ILE A 98 3.46 0.26 9.04
C ILE A 98 4.66 -0.64 9.32
N ILE A 99 4.98 -0.87 10.60
CA ILE A 99 6.07 -1.76 11.02
C ILE A 99 5.75 -3.21 10.65
N GLU A 100 4.56 -3.67 11.01
CA GLU A 100 4.08 -5.02 10.75
C GLU A 100 2.56 -5.01 10.50
N PRO A 101 2.09 -5.46 9.32
CA PRO A 101 0.66 -5.48 8.99
C PRO A 101 -0.06 -6.63 9.70
N THR A 102 -0.18 -6.56 11.02
CA THR A 102 -0.80 -7.57 11.88
C THR A 102 -2.19 -7.15 12.38
N SER A 103 -2.90 -7.98 13.15
CA SER A 103 -4.21 -7.62 13.70
C SER A 103 -4.17 -6.42 14.66
N LYS A 104 -5.32 -5.79 14.93
CA LYS A 104 -5.43 -4.72 15.95
C LYS A 104 -5.10 -5.19 17.37
N ALA A 105 -5.20 -6.49 17.65
CA ALA A 105 -4.85 -7.05 18.95
C ALA A 105 -3.33 -7.22 19.06
N ASP A 106 -2.71 -7.74 18.00
CA ASP A 106 -1.28 -8.00 17.95
C ASP A 106 -0.44 -6.73 17.69
N SER A 107 -1.05 -5.62 17.26
CA SER A 107 -0.36 -4.33 17.15
C SER A 107 0.24 -3.85 18.48
N LEU A 108 -0.31 -4.31 19.62
CA LEU A 108 0.21 -4.01 20.95
C LEU A 108 1.60 -4.61 21.17
N ARG A 109 1.79 -5.86 20.74
CA ARG A 109 3.10 -6.54 20.75
C ARG A 109 4.10 -5.76 19.90
N VAL A 110 3.70 -5.35 18.69
CA VAL A 110 4.57 -4.59 17.78
C VAL A 110 5.07 -3.30 18.44
N VAL A 111 4.19 -2.56 19.12
CA VAL A 111 4.56 -1.33 19.85
C VAL A 111 5.51 -1.65 20.99
N GLU A 112 5.22 -2.68 21.79
CA GLU A 112 6.08 -3.12 22.89
C GLU A 112 7.49 -3.51 22.42
N GLU A 113 7.59 -4.22 21.29
CA GLU A 113 8.86 -4.59 20.66
C GLU A 113 9.68 -3.38 20.17
N THR A 114 9.05 -2.22 19.93
CA THR A 114 9.78 -0.98 19.68
C THR A 114 10.36 -0.34 20.94
N GLY A 115 10.04 -0.85 22.14
CA GLY A 115 10.40 -0.26 23.43
C GLY A 115 9.49 0.91 23.84
N VAL A 116 8.28 0.99 23.28
CA VAL A 116 7.24 1.97 23.64
C VAL A 116 6.15 1.25 24.41
N VAL A 117 5.58 1.92 25.42
CA VAL A 117 4.49 1.34 26.21
C VAL A 117 3.20 1.36 25.38
N PRO A 118 2.61 0.19 25.06
CA PRO A 118 1.37 0.15 24.30
C PRO A 118 0.18 0.63 25.13
N VAL A 119 -0.78 1.29 24.49
CA VAL A 119 -2.11 1.51 25.08
C VAL A 119 -2.77 0.17 25.40
N SER A 120 -3.66 0.10 26.39
CA SER A 120 -4.35 -1.17 26.67
C SER A 120 -5.32 -1.54 25.54
N TYR A 121 -5.50 -2.85 25.30
CA TYR A 121 -6.46 -3.34 24.30
C TYR A 121 -7.90 -2.80 24.49
N PRO A 122 -8.44 -2.68 25.74
CA PRO A 122 -9.73 -2.03 25.96
C PRO A 122 -9.74 -0.55 25.56
N THR A 123 -8.65 0.19 25.79
CA THR A 123 -8.53 1.58 25.34
C THR A 123 -8.56 1.67 23.82
N LEU A 124 -7.77 0.83 23.14
CA LEU A 124 -7.78 0.77 21.68
C LEU A 124 -9.20 0.55 21.14
N ASN A 125 -9.91 -0.47 21.64
CA ASN A 125 -11.28 -0.77 21.20
C ASN A 125 -12.28 0.36 21.47
N ARG A 126 -12.14 1.09 22.59
CA ARG A 126 -12.99 2.26 22.88
C ARG A 126 -12.77 3.43 21.92
N ARG A 127 -11.57 3.55 21.33
CA ARG A 127 -11.23 4.64 20.41
C ARG A 127 -11.60 4.34 18.96
N LEU A 128 -11.64 3.07 18.53
CA LEU A 128 -12.01 2.69 17.15
C LEU A 128 -13.33 3.32 16.65
N PRO A 129 -14.43 3.38 17.44
CA PRO A 129 -15.66 4.04 16.98
C PRO A 129 -15.50 5.55 16.72
N VAL A 130 -14.53 6.21 17.35
CA VAL A 130 -14.21 7.62 17.09
C VAL A 130 -13.56 7.75 15.71
N PHE A 131 -12.60 6.88 15.39
CA PHE A 131 -11.88 6.89 14.11
C PHE A 131 -12.78 6.52 12.93
N ALA A 132 -13.81 5.71 13.18
CA ALA A 132 -14.80 5.32 12.18
C ALA A 132 -15.74 6.47 11.76
N LYS A 133 -15.84 7.56 12.54
CA LYS A 133 -16.75 8.67 12.25
C LYS A 133 -16.37 9.38 10.95
N PRO A 134 -17.34 9.78 10.11
CA PRO A 134 -17.09 10.53 8.89
C PRO A 134 -16.25 11.79 9.11
N ALA A 135 -16.49 12.53 10.19
CA ALA A 135 -15.75 13.75 10.52
C ALA A 135 -14.25 13.49 10.76
N PHE A 136 -13.90 12.37 11.42
CA PHE A 136 -12.50 12.01 11.67
C PHE A 136 -11.80 11.63 10.35
N ARG A 137 -12.46 10.82 9.52
CA ARG A 137 -11.97 10.44 8.19
C ARG A 137 -11.79 11.66 7.27
N GLN A 138 -12.74 12.59 7.32
CA GLN A 138 -12.66 13.85 6.57
C GLN A 138 -11.49 14.71 7.04
N ALA A 139 -11.25 14.79 8.36
CA ALA A 139 -10.11 15.54 8.90
C ALA A 139 -8.76 14.94 8.46
N LEU A 140 -8.64 13.60 8.42
CA LEU A 140 -7.45 12.94 7.85
C LEU A 140 -7.29 13.26 6.37
N SER A 141 -8.38 13.20 5.59
CA SER A 141 -8.38 13.56 4.18
C SER A 141 -7.94 15.00 3.94
N THR A 142 -8.37 15.94 4.79
CA THR A 142 -7.93 17.34 4.74
C THR A 142 -6.45 17.50 5.04
N ALA A 143 -5.92 16.80 6.03
CA ALA A 143 -4.49 16.82 6.33
C ALA A 143 -3.66 16.24 5.16
N CYS A 144 -4.11 15.14 4.57
CA CYS A 144 -3.49 14.57 3.37
C CYS A 144 -3.52 15.54 2.18
N ALA A 145 -4.66 16.15 1.88
CA ALA A 145 -4.80 17.11 0.79
C ALA A 145 -3.91 18.35 0.98
N ALA A 146 -3.80 18.85 2.21
CA ALA A 146 -2.90 19.95 2.55
C ALA A 146 -1.43 19.55 2.37
N HIS A 147 -1.05 18.33 2.78
CA HIS A 147 0.30 17.80 2.59
C HIS A 147 0.67 17.63 1.12
N ALA A 148 -0.27 17.16 0.30
CA ALA A 148 -0.11 16.98 -1.14
C ALA A 148 -0.03 18.29 -1.93
N GLN A 149 -0.33 19.44 -1.29
CA GLN A 149 -0.30 20.77 -1.91
C GLN A 149 -1.10 20.84 -3.22
N LEU A 150 -2.33 20.32 -3.19
CA LEU A 150 -3.17 20.25 -4.37
C LEU A 150 -3.41 21.65 -4.96
N GLY A 151 -3.08 21.78 -6.25
CA GLY A 151 -3.32 22.99 -7.02
C GLY A 151 -4.77 23.07 -7.53
N PRO A 152 -5.17 24.23 -8.09
CA PRO A 152 -6.51 24.45 -8.63
C PRO A 152 -6.87 23.47 -9.76
N ALA A 153 -5.86 23.07 -10.54
CA ALA A 153 -5.93 21.93 -11.46
C ALA A 153 -5.16 20.75 -10.86
N SER A 154 -5.86 19.65 -10.60
CA SER A 154 -5.28 18.46 -9.98
C SER A 154 -5.56 17.20 -10.80
N LEU A 155 -4.51 16.44 -11.08
CA LEU A 155 -4.64 15.07 -11.59
C LEU A 155 -4.72 14.12 -10.41
N VAL A 156 -5.78 13.32 -10.36
CA VAL A 156 -6.04 12.35 -9.30
C VAL A 156 -6.16 10.95 -9.89
N LEU A 157 -5.61 9.96 -9.20
CA LEU A 157 -5.77 8.56 -9.54
C LEU A 157 -6.85 7.98 -8.65
N TYR A 158 -7.78 7.23 -9.23
CA TYR A 158 -8.79 6.50 -8.50
C TYR A 158 -8.62 5.02 -8.75
N ASP A 159 -8.51 4.24 -7.68
CA ASP A 159 -8.47 2.79 -7.73
C ASP A 159 -9.45 2.20 -6.72
N VAL A 160 -9.94 1.01 -7.03
CA VAL A 160 -10.92 0.28 -6.21
C VAL A 160 -10.36 -1.08 -5.85
N SER A 161 -10.33 -1.36 -4.55
CA SER A 161 -9.94 -2.66 -3.99
C SER A 161 -11.11 -3.28 -3.23
N THR A 162 -11.22 -4.61 -3.27
CA THR A 162 -12.27 -5.33 -2.53
C THR A 162 -11.65 -6.04 -1.33
N LEU A 163 -12.27 -5.90 -0.16
CA LEU A 163 -11.96 -6.73 1.00
C LEU A 163 -13.09 -7.74 1.20
N HIS A 164 -12.76 -9.03 1.21
CA HIS A 164 -13.71 -10.09 1.54
C HIS A 164 -13.56 -10.51 3.00
N PHE A 165 -14.64 -11.03 3.56
CA PHE A 165 -14.70 -11.50 4.94
C PHE A 165 -15.18 -12.93 4.97
N GLU A 166 -14.48 -13.78 5.72
CA GLU A 166 -14.91 -15.15 6.00
C GLU A 166 -16.04 -15.11 7.04
N THR A 167 -17.26 -14.85 6.58
CA THR A 167 -18.47 -14.76 7.39
C THR A 167 -19.68 -15.21 6.57
N ASP A 168 -20.58 -15.96 7.19
CA ASP A 168 -21.68 -16.60 6.45
C ASP A 168 -22.82 -15.63 6.09
N ALA A 169 -22.94 -14.51 6.82
CA ALA A 169 -24.04 -13.56 6.66
C ALA A 169 -23.53 -12.13 6.40
N GLY A 170 -24.19 -11.46 5.45
CA GLY A 170 -24.06 -10.02 5.25
C GLY A 170 -24.77 -9.22 6.35
N ASP A 171 -24.35 -7.98 6.53
CA ASP A 171 -24.85 -7.09 7.58
C ASP A 171 -25.32 -5.73 7.06
N GLY A 172 -25.62 -5.63 5.77
CA GLY A 172 -26.03 -4.40 5.09
C GLY A 172 -24.86 -3.56 4.59
N PHE A 173 -23.66 -3.73 5.16
CA PHE A 173 -22.44 -3.07 4.67
C PHE A 173 -21.50 -4.08 4.02
N ARG A 174 -21.27 -5.22 4.67
CA ARG A 174 -20.61 -6.38 4.10
C ARG A 174 -21.65 -7.19 3.37
N GLU A 175 -21.62 -7.16 2.05
CA GLU A 175 -22.59 -7.84 1.21
C GLU A 175 -21.88 -8.67 0.16
N PRO A 176 -22.40 -9.86 -0.21
CA PRO A 176 -21.90 -10.59 -1.36
C PRO A 176 -21.97 -9.70 -2.59
N GLY A 177 -20.84 -9.55 -3.28
CA GLY A 177 -20.72 -8.65 -4.42
C GLY A 177 -20.33 -9.36 -5.70
N PHE A 178 -20.03 -8.57 -6.73
CA PHE A 178 -19.52 -9.08 -8.01
C PHE A 178 -18.06 -9.52 -7.88
N SER A 179 -17.81 -10.64 -7.19
CA SER A 179 -16.48 -11.22 -7.09
C SER A 179 -16.01 -11.74 -8.45
N LYS A 180 -14.84 -11.28 -8.90
CA LYS A 180 -14.16 -11.82 -10.10
C LYS A 180 -13.85 -13.32 -9.95
N GLU A 181 -13.79 -13.82 -8.72
CA GLU A 181 -13.57 -15.22 -8.36
C GLU A 181 -14.87 -15.98 -8.03
N ARG A 182 -16.05 -15.37 -8.25
CA ARG A 182 -17.37 -15.93 -7.89
C ARG A 182 -17.52 -16.34 -6.42
N ARG A 183 -16.83 -15.65 -5.52
CA ARG A 183 -17.01 -15.87 -4.08
C ARG A 183 -18.36 -15.34 -3.62
N LEU A 184 -19.05 -16.14 -2.79
CA LEU A 184 -20.31 -15.76 -2.13
C LEU A 184 -20.06 -15.05 -0.79
N ASP A 185 -18.81 -15.01 -0.35
CA ASP A 185 -18.41 -14.38 0.90
C ASP A 185 -18.73 -12.88 0.88
N PRO A 186 -19.29 -12.32 1.96
CA PRO A 186 -19.52 -10.90 2.08
C PRO A 186 -18.25 -10.08 1.87
N GLN A 187 -18.38 -8.99 1.13
CA GLN A 187 -17.26 -8.11 0.81
C GLN A 187 -17.62 -6.64 1.05
N ILE A 188 -16.60 -5.78 1.06
CA ILE A 188 -16.75 -4.33 0.94
C ILE A 188 -15.85 -3.82 -0.18
N THR A 189 -16.25 -2.69 -0.74
CA THR A 189 -15.50 -2.02 -1.80
C THR A 189 -14.80 -0.79 -1.23
N LEU A 190 -13.49 -0.71 -1.38
CA LEU A 190 -12.65 0.41 -0.96
C LEU A 190 -12.24 1.24 -2.17
N GLY A 191 -12.65 2.49 -2.22
CA GLY A 191 -12.14 3.46 -3.18
C GLY A 191 -11.00 4.26 -2.58
N LEU A 192 -9.84 4.25 -3.22
CA LEU A 192 -8.69 5.07 -2.87
C LEU A 192 -8.52 6.17 -3.93
N LEU A 193 -8.45 7.42 -3.47
CA LEU A 193 -8.07 8.55 -4.30
C LEU A 193 -6.64 8.96 -3.94
N THR A 194 -5.76 9.10 -4.92
CA THR A 194 -4.40 9.59 -4.73
C THR A 194 -4.12 10.80 -5.62
N ASP A 195 -3.07 11.54 -5.31
CA ASP A 195 -2.51 12.52 -6.24
C ASP A 195 -1.75 11.82 -7.39
N ALA A 196 -1.21 12.62 -8.31
CA ALA A 196 -0.40 12.15 -9.42
C ALA A 196 0.88 11.38 -9.00
N GLY A 197 1.40 11.65 -7.80
CA GLY A 197 2.57 10.98 -7.22
C GLY A 197 2.23 9.67 -6.50
N GLY A 198 0.94 9.32 -6.38
CA GLY A 198 0.46 8.16 -5.62
C GLY A 198 0.28 8.42 -4.12
N PHE A 199 0.38 9.67 -3.66
CA PHE A 199 0.12 10.02 -2.27
C PHE A 199 -1.38 9.93 -1.97
N PRO A 200 -1.80 9.23 -0.89
CA PRO A 200 -3.20 9.01 -0.58
C PRO A 200 -3.90 10.32 -0.13
N LEU A 201 -5.00 10.65 -0.80
CA LEU A 201 -5.80 11.85 -0.52
C LEU A 201 -7.05 11.51 0.29
N THR A 202 -7.77 10.46 -0.10
CA THR A 202 -8.96 10.02 0.63
C THR A 202 -9.24 8.54 0.41
N VAL A 203 -9.88 7.91 1.40
CA VAL A 203 -10.34 6.52 1.33
C VAL A 203 -11.82 6.49 1.65
N ALA A 204 -12.62 5.92 0.75
CA ALA A 204 -14.03 5.68 0.92
C ALA A 204 -14.31 4.16 0.97
N ALA A 205 -15.29 3.76 1.77
CA ALA A 205 -15.70 2.37 1.88
C ALA A 205 -17.19 2.27 1.56
N PHE A 206 -17.56 1.27 0.78
CA PHE A 206 -18.89 1.07 0.22
C PHE A 206 -19.35 -0.36 0.41
N GLU A 207 -20.66 -0.55 0.27
CA GLU A 207 -21.29 -1.86 0.30
C GLU A 207 -20.71 -2.76 -0.79
N GLY A 208 -20.50 -4.04 -0.47
CA GLY A 208 -19.82 -4.99 -1.37
C GLY A 208 -20.50 -5.21 -2.72
N ASN A 209 -21.81 -4.99 -2.79
CA ASN A 209 -22.64 -5.11 -3.98
C ASN A 209 -22.70 -3.83 -4.83
N LYS A 210 -22.09 -2.73 -4.37
CA LYS A 210 -22.07 -1.47 -5.11
C LYS A 210 -21.11 -1.56 -6.28
N ALA A 211 -21.61 -1.27 -7.47
CA ALA A 211 -20.79 -1.26 -8.67
C ALA A 211 -19.63 -0.25 -8.54
N GLU A 212 -18.43 -0.65 -8.96
CA GLU A 212 -17.21 0.19 -8.98
C GLU A 212 -17.46 1.53 -9.70
N THR A 213 -18.30 1.50 -10.73
CA THR A 213 -18.74 2.69 -11.49
C THR A 213 -19.51 3.69 -10.61
N ALA A 214 -20.30 3.22 -9.66
CA ALA A 214 -21.14 4.05 -8.80
C ALA A 214 -20.39 4.60 -7.57
N THR A 215 -19.16 4.15 -7.30
CA THR A 215 -18.37 4.61 -6.15
C THR A 215 -17.50 5.82 -6.49
N MET A 216 -17.03 5.92 -7.73
CA MET A 216 -16.04 6.90 -8.15
C MET A 216 -16.56 8.35 -8.16
N LEU A 217 -17.67 8.61 -8.87
CA LEU A 217 -18.23 9.96 -9.02
C LEU A 217 -18.59 10.63 -7.68
N PRO A 218 -19.28 9.95 -6.73
CA PRO A 218 -19.56 10.53 -5.42
C PRO A 218 -18.29 10.93 -4.66
N VAL A 219 -17.24 10.10 -4.71
CA VAL A 219 -15.96 10.38 -4.02
C VAL A 219 -15.29 11.61 -4.60
N ILE A 220 -15.18 11.68 -5.93
CA ILE A 220 -14.50 12.80 -6.60
C ILE A 220 -15.27 14.10 -6.40
N ASN A 221 -16.61 14.08 -6.50
CA ASN A 221 -17.42 15.28 -6.27
C ASN A 221 -17.34 15.75 -4.83
N ALA A 222 -17.41 14.83 -3.85
CA ALA A 222 -17.22 15.16 -2.45
C ALA A 222 -15.83 15.75 -2.19
N PHE A 223 -14.80 15.17 -2.79
CA PHE A 223 -13.42 15.64 -2.69
C PHE A 223 -13.23 17.02 -3.32
N LYS A 224 -13.74 17.22 -4.55
CA LYS A 224 -13.75 18.51 -5.25
C LYS A 224 -14.42 19.60 -4.41
N ALA A 225 -15.57 19.29 -3.82
CA ALA A 225 -16.30 20.22 -2.96
C ALA A 225 -15.55 20.52 -1.66
N ALA A 226 -14.99 19.50 -1.00
CA ALA A 226 -14.26 19.64 0.26
C ALA A 226 -12.98 20.48 0.11
N HIS A 227 -12.32 20.40 -1.04
CA HIS A 227 -11.04 21.06 -1.30
C HIS A 227 -11.12 22.22 -2.31
N GLN A 228 -12.33 22.61 -2.73
CA GLN A 228 -12.59 23.75 -3.63
C GLN A 228 -11.77 23.69 -4.92
N LEU A 229 -11.60 22.49 -5.47
CA LEU A 229 -10.84 22.28 -6.71
C LEU A 229 -11.67 22.75 -7.91
N THR A 230 -11.08 23.58 -8.78
CA THR A 230 -11.74 24.06 -9.99
C THR A 230 -11.72 23.00 -11.08
N ASP A 231 -10.55 22.43 -11.34
CA ASP A 231 -10.31 21.49 -12.42
C ASP A 231 -9.72 20.19 -11.89
N VAL A 232 -10.40 19.06 -12.14
CA VAL A 232 -9.92 17.74 -11.72
C VAL A 232 -9.88 16.82 -12.93
N THR A 233 -8.70 16.24 -13.17
CA THR A 233 -8.51 15.18 -14.16
C THR A 233 -8.41 13.84 -13.44
N VAL A 234 -9.31 12.92 -13.75
CA VAL A 234 -9.41 11.63 -13.08
C VAL A 234 -8.77 10.55 -13.95
N VAL A 235 -7.82 9.82 -13.40
CA VAL A 235 -7.28 8.62 -14.03
C VAL A 235 -7.90 7.39 -13.38
N ALA A 236 -8.55 6.56 -14.19
CA ALA A 236 -9.22 5.36 -13.72
C ALA A 236 -9.08 4.21 -14.72
N ASP A 237 -9.17 2.98 -14.20
CA ASP A 237 -9.16 1.78 -15.02
C ASP A 237 -10.35 1.67 -15.96
N ALA A 238 -10.13 1.01 -17.10
CA ALA A 238 -11.11 0.80 -18.17
C ALA A 238 -12.42 0.17 -17.68
N GLY A 239 -12.32 -0.73 -16.70
CA GLY A 239 -13.47 -1.45 -16.14
C GLY A 239 -14.36 -0.59 -15.27
N MET A 240 -13.85 0.55 -14.77
CA MET A 240 -14.53 1.38 -13.78
C MET A 240 -15.38 2.49 -14.39
N ILE A 241 -15.35 2.68 -15.72
CA ILE A 241 -16.09 3.76 -16.38
C ILE A 241 -17.02 3.22 -17.47
N SER A 242 -18.31 3.21 -17.14
CA SER A 242 -19.41 3.01 -18.10
C SER A 242 -19.64 4.27 -18.95
N GLU A 243 -20.40 4.14 -20.04
CA GLU A 243 -20.86 5.28 -20.84
C GLU A 243 -21.60 6.32 -19.97
N ALA A 244 -22.49 5.86 -19.10
CA ALA A 244 -23.22 6.72 -18.16
C ALA A 244 -22.26 7.51 -17.24
N ASN A 245 -21.15 6.89 -16.81
CA ASN A 245 -20.14 7.58 -16.02
C ASN A 245 -19.39 8.64 -16.83
N GLN A 246 -19.10 8.40 -18.12
CA GLN A 246 -18.44 9.40 -18.98
C GLN A 246 -19.32 10.64 -19.13
N VAL A 247 -20.62 10.43 -19.36
CA VAL A 247 -21.61 11.51 -19.44
C VAL A 247 -21.68 12.28 -18.11
N ALA A 248 -21.73 11.57 -16.98
CA ALA A 248 -21.80 12.20 -15.67
C ALA A 248 -20.50 12.92 -15.26
N LEU A 249 -19.33 12.39 -15.61
CA LEU A 249 -18.03 13.06 -15.42
C LEU A 249 -17.97 14.37 -16.23
N HIS A 250 -18.36 14.30 -17.51
CA HIS A 250 -18.41 15.47 -18.36
C HIS A 250 -19.41 16.52 -17.84
N ALA A 251 -20.60 16.09 -17.42
CA ALA A 251 -21.60 16.97 -16.81
C ALA A 251 -21.13 17.61 -15.48
N ALA A 252 -20.25 16.93 -14.73
CA ALA A 252 -19.62 17.46 -13.52
C ALA A 252 -18.42 18.41 -13.81
N GLY A 253 -18.10 18.64 -15.08
CA GLY A 253 -16.95 19.45 -15.51
C GLY A 253 -15.61 18.78 -15.17
N LEU A 254 -15.56 17.45 -15.16
CA LEU A 254 -14.36 16.67 -14.88
C LEU A 254 -13.74 16.19 -16.18
N SER A 255 -12.41 16.28 -16.26
CA SER A 255 -11.63 15.63 -17.32
C SER A 255 -11.26 14.22 -16.88
N TYR A 256 -11.03 13.32 -17.83
CA TYR A 256 -10.69 11.93 -17.50
C TYR A 256 -9.66 11.32 -18.45
N ILE A 257 -8.85 10.41 -17.92
CA ILE A 257 -7.95 9.53 -18.66
C ILE A 257 -8.32 8.10 -18.31
N LEU A 258 -8.64 7.31 -19.33
CA LEU A 258 -9.15 5.96 -19.13
C LEU A 258 -8.30 4.95 -19.87
N GLY A 259 -8.06 3.84 -19.19
CA GLY A 259 -7.71 2.62 -19.89
C GLY A 259 -8.83 2.29 -20.89
N ALA A 260 -8.48 1.84 -22.08
CA ALA A 260 -9.43 1.29 -23.03
C ALA A 260 -8.92 -0.07 -23.49
N ARG A 261 -9.85 -1.02 -23.68
CA ARG A 261 -9.53 -2.24 -24.41
C ARG A 261 -9.49 -1.91 -25.89
N ILE A 262 -8.49 -2.45 -26.59
CA ILE A 262 -8.28 -2.25 -28.02
C ILE A 262 -8.70 -3.55 -28.71
N PRO A 263 -9.94 -3.66 -29.24
CA PRO A 263 -10.45 -4.90 -29.80
C PRO A 263 -9.88 -5.22 -31.19
N PHE A 264 -9.39 -4.21 -31.91
CA PHE A 264 -8.78 -4.34 -33.23
C PHE A 264 -7.54 -3.45 -33.34
N LEU A 265 -6.65 -3.78 -34.28
CA LEU A 265 -5.45 -2.98 -34.53
C LEU A 265 -5.85 -1.58 -35.06
N PRO A 266 -5.55 -0.49 -34.33
CA PRO A 266 -5.87 0.87 -34.77
C PRO A 266 -5.08 1.26 -36.01
N ASP A 267 -5.66 2.14 -36.83
CA ASP A 267 -5.05 2.54 -38.11
C ASP A 267 -3.72 3.26 -37.93
N VAL A 268 -3.59 4.12 -36.91
CA VAL A 268 -2.30 4.79 -36.61
C VAL A 268 -1.20 3.78 -36.25
N VAL A 269 -1.56 2.69 -35.58
CA VAL A 269 -0.62 1.62 -35.21
C VAL A 269 -0.26 0.79 -36.44
N ARG A 270 -1.27 0.49 -37.29
CA ARG A 270 -1.06 -0.20 -38.57
C ARG A 270 -0.14 0.59 -39.49
N GLU A 271 -0.43 1.87 -39.72
CA GLU A 271 0.36 2.76 -40.56
C GLU A 271 1.80 2.88 -40.06
N TRP A 272 1.98 3.01 -38.73
CA TRP A 272 3.33 3.02 -38.15
C TRP A 272 4.06 1.71 -38.44
N ARG A 273 3.40 0.56 -38.25
CA ARG A 273 4.01 -0.76 -38.51
C ARG A 273 4.32 -0.98 -39.98
N ASP A 274 3.46 -0.54 -40.88
CA ASP A 274 3.68 -0.67 -42.32
C ASP A 274 4.88 0.18 -42.80
N LYS A 275 5.14 1.33 -42.16
CA LYS A 275 6.31 2.18 -42.42
C LYS A 275 7.61 1.68 -41.78
N HIS A 276 7.53 0.82 -40.77
CA HIS A 276 8.67 0.32 -39.99
C HIS A 276 8.63 -1.21 -39.89
N SER A 277 8.34 -1.89 -41.01
CA SER A 277 8.08 -3.34 -41.04
C SER A 277 9.23 -4.20 -40.52
N ASP A 278 10.46 -3.71 -40.69
CA ASP A 278 11.68 -4.45 -40.39
C ASP A 278 12.35 -3.97 -39.08
N GLU A 279 11.72 -3.02 -38.39
CA GLU A 279 12.25 -2.43 -37.16
C GLU A 279 11.58 -3.03 -35.92
N ALA A 280 12.37 -3.24 -34.87
CA ALA A 280 11.81 -3.58 -33.57
C ALA A 280 11.03 -2.38 -33.00
N ILE A 281 9.85 -2.64 -32.43
CA ILE A 281 9.03 -1.57 -31.83
C ILE A 281 9.78 -0.96 -30.63
N PRO A 282 10.06 0.36 -30.63
CA PRO A 282 10.76 1.01 -29.53
C PRO A 282 9.97 0.92 -28.21
N ASP A 283 10.65 0.63 -27.09
CA ASP A 283 10.00 0.72 -25.78
C ASP A 283 9.56 2.15 -25.50
N GLY A 284 8.33 2.32 -25.02
CA GLY A 284 7.76 3.63 -24.74
C GLY A 284 7.24 4.38 -25.98
N LEU A 285 7.17 3.75 -27.16
CA LEU A 285 6.50 4.34 -28.32
C LEU A 285 5.07 4.76 -27.96
N VAL A 286 4.73 6.02 -28.22
CA VAL A 286 3.38 6.56 -28.05
C VAL A 286 2.85 7.03 -29.41
N LEU A 287 1.71 6.50 -29.82
CA LEU A 287 0.96 6.93 -31.00
C LEU A 287 -0.36 7.54 -30.56
N THR A 288 -0.78 8.63 -31.20
CA THR A 288 -1.99 9.38 -30.82
C THR A 288 -2.98 9.40 -31.98
N GLN A 289 -4.25 9.11 -31.69
CA GLN A 289 -5.33 9.15 -32.66
C GLN A 289 -6.52 9.97 -32.11
N PRO A 290 -6.96 11.02 -32.81
CA PRO A 290 -8.24 11.66 -32.55
C PRO A 290 -9.38 10.68 -32.81
N TRP A 291 -10.34 10.61 -31.87
CA TRP A 291 -11.51 9.76 -31.95
C TRP A 291 -12.78 10.60 -31.76
N PRO A 292 -13.27 11.25 -32.84
CA PRO A 292 -14.44 12.09 -32.77
C PRO A 292 -15.68 11.27 -32.43
N SER A 293 -16.52 11.81 -31.55
CA SER A 293 -17.78 11.18 -31.18
C SER A 293 -18.79 11.33 -32.31
N THR A 294 -19.55 10.28 -32.56
CA THR A 294 -20.65 10.25 -33.53
C THR A 294 -21.76 11.21 -33.13
N SER A 295 -22.63 11.61 -34.07
CA SER A 295 -23.77 12.49 -33.77
C SER A 295 -24.66 11.94 -32.64
N GLY A 296 -24.89 10.62 -32.59
CA GLY A 296 -25.66 9.97 -31.53
C GLY A 296 -24.93 9.92 -30.17
N GLU A 297 -23.60 9.84 -30.15
CA GLU A 297 -22.79 9.97 -28.93
C GLU A 297 -22.81 11.42 -28.41
N LYS A 298 -22.72 12.41 -29.31
CA LYS A 298 -22.79 13.84 -28.95
C LYS A 298 -24.15 14.21 -28.34
N THR A 299 -25.26 13.70 -28.90
CA THR A 299 -26.61 13.88 -28.32
C THR A 299 -26.72 13.28 -26.91
N ARG A 300 -25.98 12.21 -26.62
CA ARG A 300 -25.91 11.59 -25.29
C ARG A 300 -24.93 12.29 -24.33
N GLY A 301 -24.20 13.31 -24.80
CA GLY A 301 -23.24 14.07 -23.99
C GLY A 301 -21.85 13.45 -23.91
N ILE A 302 -21.48 12.55 -24.83
CA ILE A 302 -20.14 11.96 -24.90
C ILE A 302 -19.24 12.89 -25.73
N PRO A 303 -18.13 13.40 -25.17
CA PRO A 303 -17.25 14.33 -25.85
C PRO A 303 -16.37 13.63 -26.90
N ASP A 304 -15.72 14.40 -27.77
CA ASP A 304 -14.65 13.89 -28.63
C ASP A 304 -13.49 13.35 -27.76
N ARG A 305 -12.86 12.26 -28.19
CA ARG A 305 -11.82 11.56 -27.43
C ARG A 305 -10.48 11.65 -28.16
N ILE A 306 -9.40 11.51 -27.41
CA ILE A 306 -8.06 11.29 -27.95
C ILE A 306 -7.56 9.99 -27.35
N ILE A 307 -7.13 9.05 -28.20
CA ILE A 307 -6.60 7.76 -27.75
C ILE A 307 -5.09 7.78 -27.90
N HIS A 308 -4.40 7.49 -26.81
CA HIS A 308 -2.95 7.30 -26.78
C HIS A 308 -2.64 5.80 -26.71
N TYR A 309 -1.94 5.28 -27.72
CA TYR A 309 -1.46 3.92 -27.79
C TYR A 309 0.00 3.89 -27.34
N GLN A 310 0.26 3.30 -26.18
CA GLN A 310 1.61 3.15 -25.65
C GLN A 310 2.07 1.69 -25.76
N TYR A 311 3.24 1.49 -26.37
CA TYR A 311 3.93 0.22 -26.36
C TYR A 311 4.94 0.13 -25.21
N ARG A 312 4.95 -1.00 -24.50
CA ARG A 312 5.91 -1.31 -23.45
C ARG A 312 6.39 -2.75 -23.60
N HIS A 313 7.70 -2.97 -23.64
CA HIS A 313 8.32 -4.31 -23.80
C HIS A 313 7.84 -5.28 -22.73
N ASP A 314 7.88 -4.84 -21.46
CA ASP A 314 7.44 -5.66 -20.33
C ASP A 314 5.97 -6.07 -20.43
N ARG A 315 5.11 -5.14 -20.88
CA ARG A 315 3.68 -5.42 -21.05
C ARG A 315 3.47 -6.41 -22.20
N ALA A 316 4.15 -6.20 -23.33
CA ALA A 316 4.07 -7.08 -24.49
C ALA A 316 4.51 -8.51 -24.13
N ARG A 317 5.63 -8.67 -23.42
CA ARG A 317 6.11 -9.98 -22.95
C ARG A 317 5.09 -10.68 -22.05
N ARG A 318 4.48 -9.96 -21.09
CA ARG A 318 3.44 -10.53 -20.20
C ARG A 318 2.19 -10.92 -20.98
N THR A 319 1.77 -10.09 -21.94
CA THR A 319 0.61 -10.37 -22.79
C THR A 319 0.83 -11.62 -23.65
N LEU A 320 2.00 -11.76 -24.30
CA LEU A 320 2.35 -12.95 -25.07
C LEU A 320 2.31 -14.21 -24.21
N ARG A 321 2.95 -14.17 -23.03
CA ARG A 321 2.89 -15.29 -22.08
C ARG A 321 1.47 -15.64 -21.67
N GLY A 322 0.62 -14.63 -21.41
CA GLY A 322 -0.78 -14.85 -21.06
C GLY A 322 -1.59 -15.49 -22.19
N ILE A 323 -1.31 -15.11 -23.44
CA ILE A 323 -1.91 -15.73 -24.63
C ILE A 323 -1.46 -17.19 -24.74
N ASP A 324 -0.16 -17.46 -24.58
CA ASP A 324 0.39 -18.82 -24.63
C ASP A 324 -0.24 -19.71 -23.54
N GLU A 325 -0.40 -19.19 -22.33
CA GLU A 325 -1.06 -19.89 -21.22
C GLU A 325 -2.55 -20.16 -21.50
N GLN A 326 -3.25 -19.21 -22.14
CA GLN A 326 -4.66 -19.39 -22.55
C GLN A 326 -4.81 -20.43 -23.66
N VAL A 327 -3.94 -20.40 -24.67
CA VAL A 327 -3.90 -21.39 -25.76
C VAL A 327 -3.63 -22.77 -25.19
N ALA A 328 -2.59 -22.93 -24.36
CA ALA A 328 -2.27 -24.20 -23.72
C ALA A 328 -3.37 -24.72 -22.79
N LYS A 329 -4.18 -23.83 -22.20
CA LYS A 329 -5.36 -24.24 -21.42
C LYS A 329 -6.49 -24.71 -22.33
N ALA A 330 -6.75 -24.00 -23.42
CA ALA A 330 -7.78 -24.35 -24.39
C ALA A 330 -7.47 -25.69 -25.08
N GLU A 331 -6.21 -25.91 -25.49
CA GLU A 331 -5.74 -27.18 -26.04
C GLU A 331 -5.97 -28.33 -25.05
N ARG A 332 -5.56 -28.17 -23.79
CA ARG A 332 -5.80 -29.19 -22.75
C ARG A 332 -7.28 -29.48 -22.51
N ALA A 333 -8.15 -28.49 -22.63
CA ALA A 333 -9.59 -28.68 -22.50
C ALA A 333 -10.17 -29.43 -23.70
N VAL A 334 -9.72 -29.12 -24.93
CA VAL A 334 -10.10 -29.85 -26.15
C VAL A 334 -9.60 -31.30 -26.09
N ASP A 335 -8.40 -31.52 -25.58
CA ASP A 335 -7.79 -32.84 -25.44
C ASP A 335 -8.37 -33.65 -24.26
N GLY A 336 -9.36 -33.12 -23.52
CA GLY A 336 -10.02 -33.83 -22.41
C GLY A 336 -9.19 -33.94 -21.12
N HIS A 337 -8.08 -33.20 -21.01
CA HIS A 337 -7.19 -33.20 -19.85
C HIS A 337 -7.54 -32.13 -18.80
N ALA A 338 -8.58 -31.32 -19.04
CA ALA A 338 -9.08 -30.32 -18.09
C ALA A 338 -10.62 -30.18 -18.21
N PRO A 339 -11.34 -29.97 -17.09
CA PRO A 339 -12.78 -29.67 -17.14
C PRO A 339 -13.03 -28.32 -17.83
N VAL A 340 -14.06 -28.29 -18.67
CA VAL A 340 -14.59 -27.10 -19.35
C VAL A 340 -15.38 -26.24 -18.37
#